data_AF-A0A9P4WJS7-F1
#
_entry.id   AF-A0A9P4WJS7-F1
#
_cell.length_a   1.000
_cell.length_b   1.000
_cell.length_c   1.000
_cell.angle_alpha   90.00
_cell.angle_beta   90.00
_cell.angle_gamma   90.00
#
_symmetry.space_group_name_H-M   'P 1'
#
loop_
_entity.id
_entity.type
_entity.pdbx_description
1 polymer ?
#
loop_
_entity_poly.entity_id
_entity_poly.type
_entity_poly.pdbx_seq_one_letter_code
_entity_poly.pdbx_strand_id
1 'polypeptide(L)'
;MTSSYWIQTEDWHTAGEPFRIVDQLPTGSLPGASTVAERRFAILKTPGHPLDILRQQLCHEPRGHADMYGGFITPPNDSGAHFGVLFWHADGFSTACGHGTMALGYWAVTKGLVKAPEGDGVVDVVVDVPSGRVIATVTVKQGKPVHADFVNVLSYQLERDLKIEVPSLGISISASLSFGGAVYATVDAAQFGLRVEPKNAIRFIDLGREIKKVLGTRAHYEYSVLLLGLDNAGKTTLLEQIKACYTPSHPNLKTVPTVGQNTVTLALPPPNPPIYLKLWDVGGQHSLRGLWTSYYSAAHAIVFVLDSSDVGNATLSELGEGGVNAEEMGRLDEARLVLESILGNEETSGVPILVLANKQDREDCVEVVRIKEGFVRKVFEGEKGGNVRDSRVLPCSALTGTGVNEAVEWLVTRMMGNKELRPPVMR
;
A
#
# COMPACT_ATOMS: atom_id res chain seq x y z
N MET A 1 -10.29 -1.01 34.33
CA MET A 1 -11.69 -1.06 33.88
C MET A 1 -11.81 -0.15 32.68
N THR A 2 -12.03 -0.67 31.48
CA THR A 2 -12.36 0.17 30.32
C THR A 2 -13.76 0.75 30.56
N SER A 3 -13.88 2.07 30.56
CA SER A 3 -15.17 2.74 30.74
C SER A 3 -16.11 2.37 29.59
N SER A 4 -17.36 2.06 29.90
CA SER A 4 -18.42 1.94 28.89
C SER A 4 -18.53 3.25 28.11
N TYR A 5 -18.72 3.15 26.80
CA TYR A 5 -18.92 4.30 25.92
C TYR A 5 -20.14 4.06 25.02
N TRP A 6 -20.73 5.16 24.53
CA TRP A 6 -21.90 5.14 23.66
C TRP A 6 -21.49 5.43 22.22
N ILE A 7 -22.11 4.72 21.27
CA ILE A 7 -21.98 4.95 19.84
C ILE A 7 -23.39 5.02 19.28
N GLN A 8 -23.70 6.13 18.61
CA GLN A 8 -24.95 6.30 17.89
C GLN A 8 -24.75 5.86 16.43
N THR A 9 -25.71 5.13 15.90
CA THR A 9 -25.69 4.67 14.50
C THR A 9 -27.06 4.89 13.85
N GLU A 10 -27.05 5.05 12.52
CA GLU A 10 -28.26 5.03 11.70
C GLU A 10 -28.17 3.90 10.69
N ASP A 11 -29.15 2.99 10.71
CA ASP A 11 -29.16 1.83 9.83
C ASP A 11 -30.06 2.11 8.63
N TRP A 12 -29.48 2.02 7.44
CA TRP A 12 -30.14 2.15 6.15
C TRP A 12 -30.04 0.84 5.38
N HIS A 13 -30.79 0.71 4.29
CA HIS A 13 -30.56 -0.36 3.33
C HIS A 13 -30.71 0.15 1.90
N THR A 14 -29.99 -0.48 0.98
CA THR A 14 -30.15 -0.25 -0.46
C THR A 14 -30.39 -1.59 -1.13
N ALA A 15 -31.58 -1.77 -1.72
CA ALA A 15 -32.01 -3.04 -2.33
C ALA A 15 -31.92 -4.28 -1.41
N GLY A 16 -31.95 -4.08 -0.08
CA GLY A 16 -31.90 -5.14 0.94
C GLY A 16 -30.53 -5.30 1.59
N GLU A 17 -29.47 -4.71 1.01
CA GLU A 17 -28.14 -4.71 1.60
C GLU A 17 -28.05 -3.64 2.72
N PRO A 18 -27.67 -4.00 3.96
CA PRO A 18 -27.65 -3.09 5.09
C PRO A 18 -26.47 -2.11 5.00
N PHE A 19 -26.66 -0.89 5.49
CA PHE A 19 -25.60 0.11 5.61
C PHE A 19 -25.75 0.90 6.91
N ARG A 20 -24.88 0.61 7.87
CA ARG A 20 -24.83 1.27 9.18
C ARG A 20 -23.93 2.50 9.14
N ILE A 21 -24.51 3.67 9.33
CA ILE A 21 -23.84 4.96 9.30
C ILE A 21 -23.44 5.35 10.72
N VAL A 22 -22.20 5.75 10.89
CA VAL A 22 -21.67 6.33 12.13
C VAL A 22 -21.13 7.71 11.79
N ASP A 23 -21.90 8.74 12.13
CA ASP A 23 -21.60 10.14 11.80
C ASP A 23 -20.84 10.88 12.91
N GLN A 24 -20.80 10.30 14.11
CA GLN A 24 -20.03 10.80 15.25
C GLN A 24 -19.02 9.76 15.73
N LEU A 25 -17.74 10.01 15.46
CA LEU A 25 -16.65 9.14 15.87
C LEU A 25 -16.15 9.47 17.28
N PRO A 26 -15.65 8.48 18.05
CA PRO A 26 -14.99 8.76 19.33
C PRO A 26 -13.86 9.78 19.16
N THR A 27 -13.76 10.73 20.10
CA THR A 27 -12.74 11.78 20.05
C THR A 27 -11.33 11.19 19.95
N GLY A 28 -10.54 11.69 19.01
CA GLY A 28 -9.16 11.22 18.78
C GLY A 28 -9.04 9.86 18.08
N SER A 29 -10.15 9.23 17.66
CA SER A 29 -10.10 7.94 16.96
C SER A 29 -9.78 8.06 15.46
N LEU A 30 -9.98 9.23 14.84
CA LEU A 30 -9.68 9.43 13.43
C LEU A 30 -8.21 9.85 13.24
N PRO A 31 -7.43 9.20 12.35
CA PRO A 31 -6.06 9.62 12.07
C PRO A 31 -5.98 11.04 11.50
N GLY A 32 -4.94 11.79 11.89
CA GLY A 32 -4.65 13.16 11.42
C GLY A 32 -4.12 13.25 9.97
N ALA A 33 -4.57 12.36 9.09
CA ALA A 33 -4.17 12.33 7.69
C ALA A 33 -5.07 13.19 6.79
N SER A 34 -4.51 13.64 5.66
CA SER A 34 -5.12 14.64 4.79
C SER A 34 -6.24 14.06 3.94
N THR A 35 -6.10 12.80 3.51
CA THR A 35 -7.11 12.13 2.66
C THR A 35 -7.78 10.93 3.34
N VAL A 36 -8.98 10.57 2.90
CA VAL A 36 -9.70 9.36 3.32
C VAL A 36 -8.88 8.09 3.04
N ALA A 37 -8.15 8.05 1.92
CA ALA A 37 -7.24 6.95 1.59
C ALA A 37 -6.10 6.81 2.61
N GLU A 38 -5.45 7.93 2.96
CA GLU A 38 -4.39 7.95 3.97
C GLU A 38 -4.92 7.60 5.37
N ARG A 39 -6.13 8.03 5.72
CA ARG A 39 -6.78 7.64 6.99
C ARG A 39 -7.02 6.13 7.04
N ARG A 40 -7.58 5.55 5.97
CA ARG A 40 -7.75 4.09 5.85
C ARG A 40 -6.40 3.38 6.02
N PHE A 41 -5.37 3.88 5.36
CA PHE A 41 -4.03 3.32 5.43
C PHE A 41 -3.43 3.37 6.83
N ALA A 42 -3.56 4.50 7.53
CA ALA A 42 -3.09 4.65 8.90
C ALA A 42 -3.80 3.69 9.86
N ILE A 43 -5.10 3.46 9.67
CA ILE A 43 -5.88 2.47 10.44
C ILE A 43 -5.33 1.06 10.18
N LEU A 44 -5.17 0.68 8.91
CA LEU A 44 -4.72 -0.67 8.52
C LEU A 44 -3.26 -0.96 8.95
N LYS A 45 -2.40 0.07 9.00
CA LYS A 45 -1.01 -0.05 9.46
C LYS A 45 -0.85 -0.11 10.98
N THR A 46 -1.90 0.16 11.74
CA THR A 46 -1.84 0.25 13.20
C THR A 46 -2.60 -0.91 13.83
N PRO A 47 -1.92 -1.98 14.28
CA PRO A 47 -2.58 -3.07 14.98
C PRO A 47 -3.37 -2.57 16.20
N GLY A 48 -4.62 -3.01 16.33
CA GLY A 48 -5.48 -2.58 17.44
C GLY A 48 -5.96 -1.13 17.34
N HIS A 49 -5.95 -0.53 16.16
CA HIS A 49 -6.48 0.82 15.96
C HIS A 49 -7.93 0.96 16.49
N PRO A 50 -8.29 2.04 17.21
CA PRO A 50 -9.62 2.20 17.82
C PRO A 50 -10.79 2.04 16.84
N LEU A 51 -10.66 2.57 15.62
CA LEU A 51 -11.70 2.41 14.59
C LEU A 51 -11.82 0.98 14.03
N ASP A 52 -10.74 0.19 14.02
CA ASP A 52 -10.86 -1.22 13.63
C ASP A 52 -11.52 -2.05 14.74
N ILE A 53 -11.20 -1.75 16.01
CA ILE A 53 -11.90 -2.35 17.16
C ILE A 53 -13.39 -1.99 17.12
N LEU A 54 -13.72 -0.71 16.88
CA LEU A 54 -15.10 -0.26 16.78
C LEU A 54 -15.83 -0.94 15.62
N ARG A 55 -15.20 -1.03 14.44
CA ARG A 55 -15.74 -1.79 13.30
C ARG A 55 -16.08 -3.22 13.70
N GLN A 56 -15.15 -3.94 14.32
CA GLN A 56 -15.39 -5.32 14.77
C GLN A 56 -16.59 -5.40 15.72
N GLN A 57 -16.71 -4.45 16.66
CA GLN A 57 -17.84 -4.38 17.59
C GLN A 57 -19.17 -4.09 16.91
N LEU A 58 -19.18 -3.31 15.81
CA LEU A 58 -20.39 -2.94 15.07
C LEU A 58 -20.80 -3.98 14.01
N CYS A 59 -19.84 -4.74 13.47
CA CYS A 59 -20.07 -5.81 12.49
C CYS A 59 -20.47 -7.13 13.15
N HIS A 60 -19.74 -7.55 14.19
CA HIS A 60 -19.90 -8.90 14.73
C HIS A 60 -21.07 -9.00 15.71
N GLU A 61 -21.55 -10.23 15.88
CA GLU A 61 -22.48 -10.55 16.96
C GLU A 61 -21.86 -10.15 18.32
N PRO A 62 -22.64 -9.58 19.25
CA PRO A 62 -24.12 -9.52 19.24
C PRO A 62 -24.72 -8.24 18.63
N ARG A 63 -23.92 -7.29 18.11
CA ARG A 63 -24.43 -5.97 17.66
C ARG A 63 -24.68 -5.89 16.15
N GLY A 64 -24.00 -6.73 15.38
CA GLY A 64 -24.22 -6.91 13.95
C GLY A 64 -24.45 -8.37 13.59
N HIS A 65 -24.13 -8.72 12.36
CA HIS A 65 -24.23 -10.06 11.79
C HIS A 65 -23.22 -10.21 10.65
N ALA A 66 -23.09 -11.42 10.09
CA ALA A 66 -22.09 -11.75 9.07
C ALA A 66 -22.10 -10.81 7.86
N ASP A 67 -23.30 -10.39 7.43
CA ASP A 67 -23.51 -9.52 6.26
C ASP A 67 -23.61 -8.02 6.60
N MET A 68 -23.23 -7.59 7.81
CA MET A 68 -23.30 -6.18 8.20
C MET A 68 -22.24 -5.35 7.46
N TYR A 69 -22.67 -4.24 6.89
CA TYR A 69 -21.83 -3.26 6.20
C TYR A 69 -22.10 -1.86 6.76
N GLY A 70 -21.10 -0.99 6.76
CA GLY A 70 -21.29 0.40 7.20
C GLY A 70 -20.21 1.37 6.77
N GLY A 71 -20.29 2.57 7.32
CA GLY A 71 -19.34 3.65 7.05
C GLY A 71 -19.14 4.57 8.24
N PHE A 72 -17.87 4.92 8.50
CA PHE A 72 -17.50 6.01 9.40
C PHE A 72 -17.42 7.31 8.59
N ILE A 73 -18.25 8.29 8.94
CA ILE A 73 -18.19 9.62 8.30
C ILE A 73 -16.93 10.35 8.78
N THR A 74 -16.22 10.98 7.85
CA THR A 74 -15.01 11.74 8.12
C THR A 74 -15.12 13.14 7.50
N PRO A 75 -14.27 14.09 7.89
CA PRO A 75 -14.07 15.30 7.09
C PRO A 75 -13.73 14.94 5.63
N PRO A 76 -14.13 15.77 4.65
CA PRO A 76 -13.72 15.57 3.26
C PRO A 76 -12.20 15.77 3.11
N ASN A 77 -11.66 15.39 1.94
CA ASN A 77 -10.25 15.64 1.60
C ASN A 77 -10.00 17.13 1.36
N ASP A 78 -11.00 17.83 0.79
CA ASP A 78 -10.96 19.26 0.44
C ASP A 78 -12.37 19.86 0.41
N SER A 79 -12.51 21.11 -0.03
CA SER A 79 -13.79 21.83 -0.09
C SER A 79 -14.74 21.37 -1.21
N GLY A 80 -14.29 20.46 -2.09
CA GLY A 80 -15.07 19.96 -3.22
C GLY A 80 -15.94 18.75 -2.91
N ALA A 81 -15.88 18.19 -1.70
CA ALA A 81 -16.78 17.15 -1.23
C ALA A 81 -17.54 17.60 0.03
N HIS A 82 -18.74 17.07 0.22
CA HIS A 82 -19.54 17.37 1.41
C HIS A 82 -18.99 16.67 2.65
N PHE A 83 -18.50 15.45 2.49
CA PHE A 83 -17.88 14.64 3.54
C PHE A 83 -17.04 13.50 2.93
N GLY A 84 -16.23 12.85 3.77
CA GLY A 84 -15.57 11.60 3.44
C GLY A 84 -16.23 10.41 4.15
N VAL A 85 -15.94 9.19 3.69
CA VAL A 85 -16.40 7.97 4.37
C VAL A 85 -15.36 6.85 4.30
N LEU A 86 -15.13 6.21 5.45
CA LEU A 86 -14.38 4.96 5.55
C LEU A 86 -15.38 3.80 5.58
N PHE A 87 -15.58 3.15 4.44
CA PHE A 87 -16.43 1.96 4.34
C PHE A 87 -15.82 0.77 5.08
N TRP A 88 -16.67 -0.03 5.72
CA TRP A 88 -16.24 -1.20 6.47
C TRP A 88 -17.26 -2.33 6.45
N HIS A 89 -16.76 -3.55 6.62
CA HIS A 89 -17.53 -4.80 6.79
C HIS A 89 -16.77 -5.75 7.73
N ALA A 90 -17.25 -6.99 7.88
CA ALA A 90 -16.68 -7.98 8.78
C ALA A 90 -15.17 -8.26 8.56
N ASP A 91 -14.68 -8.16 7.31
CA ASP A 91 -13.28 -8.48 6.97
C ASP A 91 -12.34 -7.26 6.98
N GLY A 92 -12.85 -6.04 7.22
CA GLY A 92 -12.02 -4.83 7.28
C GLY A 92 -12.63 -3.61 6.59
N PHE A 93 -11.74 -2.77 6.04
CA PHE A 93 -12.10 -1.50 5.39
C PHE A 93 -12.02 -1.60 3.86
N SER A 94 -13.09 -1.20 3.18
CA SER A 94 -13.21 -1.25 1.72
C SER A 94 -12.76 0.04 1.05
N THR A 95 -12.55 -0.03 -0.26
CA THR A 95 -12.07 1.09 -1.08
C THR A 95 -13.21 1.90 -1.71
N ALA A 96 -14.30 1.23 -2.10
CA ALA A 96 -15.50 1.80 -2.71
C ALA A 96 -16.74 0.98 -2.31
N CYS A 97 -17.94 1.56 -2.38
CA CYS A 97 -19.19 0.85 -2.15
C CYS A 97 -20.39 1.56 -2.80
N GLY A 98 -20.97 0.99 -3.86
CA GLY A 98 -22.10 1.61 -4.56
C GLY A 98 -23.38 1.69 -3.72
N HIS A 99 -23.74 0.61 -3.00
CA HIS A 99 -24.93 0.60 -2.15
C HIS A 99 -24.81 1.62 -1.01
N GLY A 100 -23.61 1.73 -0.42
CA GLY A 100 -23.30 2.71 0.62
C GLY A 100 -23.35 4.14 0.09
N THR A 101 -22.80 4.39 -1.11
CA THR A 101 -22.88 5.71 -1.77
C THR A 101 -24.33 6.16 -1.99
N MET A 102 -25.22 5.27 -2.45
CA MET A 102 -26.64 5.60 -2.61
C MET A 102 -27.32 5.86 -1.25
N ALA A 103 -27.07 5.02 -0.25
CA ALA A 103 -27.60 5.20 1.10
C ALA A 103 -27.14 6.54 1.71
N LEU A 104 -25.87 6.90 1.54
CA LEU A 104 -25.31 8.18 1.98
C LEU A 104 -25.91 9.38 1.26
N GLY A 105 -26.24 9.24 -0.04
CA GLY A 105 -26.97 10.28 -0.78
C GLY A 105 -28.32 10.58 -0.14
N TYR A 106 -29.12 9.53 0.11
CA TYR A 106 -30.40 9.66 0.81
C TYR A 106 -30.24 10.24 2.21
N TRP A 107 -29.29 9.72 2.98
CA TRP A 107 -29.02 10.17 4.35
C TRP A 107 -28.64 11.64 4.39
N ALA A 108 -27.71 12.10 3.55
CA ALA A 108 -27.23 13.46 3.54
C ALA A 108 -28.34 14.48 3.21
N VAL A 109 -29.21 14.17 2.24
CA VAL A 109 -30.37 15.02 1.91
C VAL A 109 -31.41 14.98 3.03
N THR A 110 -31.71 13.80 3.58
CA THR A 110 -32.71 13.64 4.66
C THR A 110 -32.32 14.38 5.93
N LYS A 111 -31.02 14.39 6.26
CA LYS A 111 -30.48 15.07 7.44
C LYS A 111 -30.27 16.57 7.22
N GLY A 112 -30.49 17.06 5.99
CA GLY A 112 -30.25 18.46 5.63
C GLY A 112 -28.76 18.85 5.55
N LEU A 113 -27.86 17.87 5.50
CA LEU A 113 -26.42 18.11 5.29
C LEU A 113 -26.16 18.64 3.88
N VAL A 114 -26.96 18.19 2.92
CA VAL A 114 -27.02 18.71 1.56
C VAL A 114 -28.41 19.29 1.33
N LYS A 115 -28.48 20.57 0.94
CA LYS A 115 -29.75 21.27 0.77
C LYS A 115 -30.50 20.69 -0.44
N ALA A 116 -31.72 20.21 -0.21
CA ALA A 116 -32.62 19.81 -1.27
C ALA A 116 -32.96 20.99 -2.21
N PRO A 117 -33.21 20.74 -3.50
CA PRO A 117 -33.63 21.78 -4.44
C PRO A 117 -34.98 22.39 -4.03
N GLU A 118 -35.24 23.62 -4.47
CA GLU A 118 -36.53 24.28 -4.28
C GLU A 118 -37.56 23.65 -5.22
N GLY A 119 -38.37 22.74 -4.67
CA GLY A 119 -39.34 21.95 -5.43
C GLY A 119 -38.80 20.58 -5.85
N ASP A 120 -39.40 20.00 -6.89
CA ASP A 120 -38.95 18.73 -7.45
C ASP A 120 -37.69 18.95 -8.29
N GLY A 121 -36.68 18.10 -8.11
CA GLY A 121 -35.40 18.27 -8.81
C GLY A 121 -34.37 17.20 -8.45
N VAL A 122 -33.12 17.45 -8.80
CA VAL A 122 -31.96 16.60 -8.47
C VAL A 122 -30.93 17.40 -7.68
N VAL A 123 -30.18 16.72 -6.82
CA VAL A 123 -29.06 17.30 -6.09
C VAL A 123 -27.92 16.29 -5.99
N ASP A 124 -26.69 16.77 -6.16
CA ASP A 124 -25.50 15.94 -6.06
C ASP A 124 -24.96 15.91 -4.64
N VAL A 125 -24.74 14.70 -4.13
CA VAL A 125 -24.03 14.44 -2.88
C VAL A 125 -22.64 13.91 -3.23
N VAL A 126 -21.67 14.81 -3.21
CA VAL A 126 -20.26 14.51 -3.46
C VAL A 126 -19.58 13.96 -2.20
N VAL A 127 -18.99 12.76 -2.31
CA VAL A 127 -18.39 12.02 -1.19
C VAL A 127 -16.97 11.56 -1.52
N ASP A 128 -16.02 11.80 -0.62
CA ASP A 128 -14.66 11.26 -0.73
C ASP A 128 -14.58 9.84 -0.14
N VAL A 129 -14.13 8.88 -0.94
CA VAL A 129 -13.90 7.48 -0.53
C VAL A 129 -12.45 7.09 -0.78
N PRO A 130 -11.92 6.00 -0.20
CA PRO A 130 -10.51 5.64 -0.37
C PRO A 130 -10.08 5.43 -1.84
N SER A 131 -10.97 4.99 -2.73
CA SER A 131 -10.67 4.81 -4.16
C SER A 131 -10.75 6.08 -5.01
N GLY A 132 -11.10 7.23 -4.41
CA GLY A 132 -11.34 8.48 -5.13
C GLY A 132 -12.79 8.95 -5.01
N ARG A 133 -13.04 10.22 -5.35
CA ARG A 133 -14.33 10.89 -5.18
C ARG A 133 -15.45 10.23 -5.98
N VAL A 134 -16.62 10.08 -5.35
CA VAL A 134 -17.86 9.57 -5.97
C VAL A 134 -18.98 10.58 -5.79
N ILE A 135 -19.96 10.56 -6.70
CA ILE A 135 -21.11 11.47 -6.70
C ILE A 135 -22.38 10.62 -6.69
N ALA A 136 -23.21 10.81 -5.68
CA ALA A 136 -24.58 10.29 -5.65
C ALA A 136 -25.54 11.39 -6.08
N THR A 137 -26.22 11.22 -7.21
CA THR A 137 -27.24 12.16 -7.68
C THR A 137 -28.59 11.71 -7.14
N VAL A 138 -29.20 12.55 -6.30
CA VAL A 138 -30.43 12.23 -5.57
C VAL A 138 -31.59 13.00 -6.19
N THR A 139 -32.59 12.29 -6.68
CA THR A 139 -33.86 12.88 -7.09
C THR A 139 -34.73 13.14 -5.87
N VAL A 140 -35.17 14.39 -5.74
CA VAL A 140 -36.04 14.86 -4.66
C VAL A 140 -37.40 15.22 -5.23
N LYS A 141 -38.47 14.74 -4.58
CA LYS A 141 -39.86 15.14 -4.86
C LYS A 141 -40.56 15.51 -3.58
N GLN A 142 -41.30 16.62 -3.59
CA GLN A 142 -42.01 17.13 -2.41
C GLN A 142 -41.10 17.22 -1.16
N GLY A 143 -39.86 17.65 -1.37
CA GLY A 143 -38.85 17.78 -0.31
C GLY A 143 -38.30 16.46 0.25
N LYS A 144 -38.58 15.31 -0.37
CA LYS A 144 -38.08 13.99 0.07
C LYS A 144 -37.25 13.32 -1.03
N PRO A 145 -36.12 12.67 -0.69
CA PRO A 145 -35.39 11.85 -1.66
C PRO A 145 -36.23 10.63 -2.06
N VAL A 146 -36.33 10.37 -3.36
CA VAL A 146 -37.16 9.29 -3.95
C VAL A 146 -36.40 8.39 -4.93
N HIS A 147 -35.24 8.83 -5.41
CA HIS A 147 -34.34 8.03 -6.24
C HIS A 147 -32.89 8.48 -6.00
N ALA A 148 -31.94 7.57 -6.14
CA ALA A 148 -30.53 7.91 -6.23
C ALA A 148 -29.85 7.04 -7.27
N ASP A 149 -29.02 7.67 -8.08
CA ASP A 149 -28.01 7.04 -8.92
C ASP A 149 -26.62 7.54 -8.50
N PHE A 150 -25.56 6.90 -9.00
CA PHE A 150 -24.21 7.34 -8.70
C PHE A 150 -23.27 7.10 -9.87
N VAL A 151 -22.27 7.99 -9.99
CA VAL A 151 -21.17 7.81 -10.91
C VAL A 151 -20.02 7.12 -10.17
N ASN A 152 -19.72 5.89 -10.58
CA ASN A 152 -18.62 5.12 -10.02
C ASN A 152 -17.27 5.58 -10.57
N VAL A 153 -16.18 5.12 -9.95
CA VAL A 153 -14.82 5.28 -10.48
C VAL A 153 -14.66 4.57 -11.83
N LEU A 154 -13.62 4.96 -12.59
CA LEU A 154 -13.28 4.33 -13.87
C LEU A 154 -13.21 2.80 -13.70
N SER A 155 -13.98 2.11 -14.53
CA SER A 155 -14.09 0.65 -14.51
C SER A 155 -13.54 0.06 -15.81
N TYR A 156 -12.81 -1.05 -15.73
CA TYR A 156 -12.14 -1.66 -16.89
C TYR A 156 -12.02 -3.18 -16.77
N GLN A 157 -11.90 -3.85 -17.91
CA GLN A 157 -11.66 -5.29 -17.97
C GLN A 157 -10.19 -5.59 -17.69
N LEU A 158 -9.91 -6.49 -16.75
CA LEU A 158 -8.56 -6.98 -16.48
C LEU A 158 -8.24 -8.20 -17.35
N GLU A 159 -9.12 -9.20 -17.34
CA GLU A 159 -8.91 -10.48 -18.05
C GLU A 159 -10.24 -11.07 -18.49
N ARG A 160 -10.30 -11.74 -19.64
CA ARG A 160 -11.51 -12.42 -20.15
C ARG A 160 -11.26 -13.92 -20.26
N ASP A 161 -12.32 -14.70 -20.09
CA ASP A 161 -12.31 -16.15 -20.31
C ASP A 161 -11.23 -16.91 -19.52
N LEU A 162 -10.90 -16.40 -18.34
CA LEU A 162 -9.94 -17.02 -17.43
C LEU A 162 -10.47 -18.38 -16.98
N LYS A 163 -9.75 -19.44 -17.33
CA LYS A 163 -10.10 -20.82 -16.95
C LYS A 163 -9.75 -21.09 -15.50
N ILE A 164 -10.72 -21.38 -14.65
CA ILE A 164 -10.56 -21.62 -13.21
C ILE A 164 -10.96 -23.06 -12.90
N GLU A 165 -10.08 -23.81 -12.26
CA GLU A 165 -10.43 -25.12 -11.73
C GLU A 165 -11.23 -24.97 -10.44
N VAL A 166 -12.28 -25.77 -10.29
CA VAL A 166 -13.11 -25.86 -9.07
C VAL A 166 -12.98 -27.27 -8.51
N PRO A 167 -11.94 -27.52 -7.67
CA PRO A 167 -11.62 -28.87 -7.19
C PRO A 167 -12.77 -29.61 -6.52
N SER A 168 -13.61 -28.92 -5.74
CA SER A 168 -14.76 -29.55 -5.06
C SER A 168 -15.78 -30.17 -6.02
N LEU A 169 -15.77 -29.74 -7.27
CA LEU A 169 -16.66 -30.21 -8.34
C LEU A 169 -15.94 -30.99 -9.43
N GLY A 170 -14.60 -30.96 -9.49
CA GLY A 170 -13.83 -31.57 -10.56
C GLY A 170 -14.12 -30.97 -11.95
N ILE A 171 -14.48 -29.69 -12.00
CA ILE A 171 -14.80 -28.97 -13.24
C ILE A 171 -13.87 -27.77 -13.45
N SER A 172 -13.76 -27.33 -14.71
CA SER A 172 -13.12 -26.08 -15.10
C SER A 172 -14.18 -25.10 -15.63
N ILE A 173 -14.17 -23.87 -15.14
CA ILE A 173 -15.12 -22.81 -15.50
C ILE A 173 -14.41 -21.63 -16.19
N SER A 174 -15.14 -20.84 -16.96
CA SER A 174 -14.72 -19.54 -17.47
C SER A 174 -15.15 -18.43 -16.51
N ALA A 175 -14.25 -17.50 -16.21
CA ALA A 175 -14.54 -16.28 -15.47
C ALA A 175 -13.92 -15.05 -16.15
N SER A 176 -14.51 -13.89 -15.90
CA SER A 176 -13.96 -12.60 -16.33
C SER A 176 -13.53 -11.80 -15.11
N LEU A 177 -12.33 -11.21 -15.15
CA LEU A 177 -11.84 -10.30 -14.11
C LEU A 177 -12.04 -8.86 -14.53
N SER A 178 -12.69 -8.06 -13.69
CA SER A 178 -12.91 -6.62 -13.94
C SER A 178 -12.62 -5.79 -12.70
N PHE A 179 -12.22 -4.54 -12.91
CA PHE A 179 -12.12 -3.53 -11.86
C PHE A 179 -13.30 -2.56 -11.95
N GLY A 180 -13.94 -2.29 -10.82
CA GLY A 180 -15.03 -1.31 -10.71
C GLY A 180 -15.08 -0.62 -9.34
N GLY A 181 -13.91 -0.25 -8.82
CA GLY A 181 -13.71 0.20 -7.43
C GLY A 181 -13.20 -0.91 -6.49
N ALA A 182 -13.42 -2.16 -6.89
CA ALA A 182 -12.75 -3.36 -6.41
C ALA A 182 -12.57 -4.34 -7.58
N VAL A 183 -11.73 -5.36 -7.40
CA VAL A 183 -11.55 -6.43 -8.39
C VAL A 183 -12.62 -7.50 -8.19
N TYR A 184 -13.36 -7.82 -9.24
CA TYR A 184 -14.40 -8.84 -9.24
C TYR A 184 -14.05 -9.96 -10.21
N ALA A 185 -14.33 -11.19 -9.80
CA ALA A 185 -14.41 -12.34 -10.69
C ALA A 185 -15.89 -12.60 -11.00
N THR A 186 -16.28 -12.41 -12.25
CA THR A 186 -17.65 -12.66 -12.72
C THR A 186 -17.71 -14.04 -13.37
N VAL A 187 -18.67 -14.86 -12.91
CA VAL A 187 -18.86 -16.24 -13.35
C VAL A 187 -20.33 -16.45 -13.68
N ASP A 188 -20.62 -17.05 -14.83
CA ASP A 188 -21.99 -17.46 -15.16
C ASP A 188 -22.43 -18.65 -14.28
N ALA A 189 -23.51 -18.45 -13.52
CA ALA A 189 -24.10 -19.47 -12.65
C ALA A 189 -24.54 -20.73 -13.42
N ALA A 190 -24.86 -20.61 -14.71
CA ALA A 190 -25.23 -21.74 -15.55
C ALA A 190 -24.10 -22.78 -15.70
N GLN A 191 -22.84 -22.37 -15.54
CA GLN A 191 -21.69 -23.30 -15.54
C GLN A 191 -21.71 -24.29 -14.38
N PHE A 192 -22.49 -24.00 -13.33
CA PHE A 192 -22.72 -24.90 -12.19
C PHE A 192 -24.10 -25.56 -12.24
N GLY A 193 -24.89 -25.32 -13.30
CA GLY A 193 -26.31 -25.69 -13.35
C GLY A 193 -27.17 -24.99 -12.31
N LEU A 194 -26.73 -23.82 -11.80
CA LEU A 194 -27.43 -23.07 -10.76
C LEU A 194 -28.18 -21.86 -11.34
N ARG A 195 -29.22 -21.45 -10.62
CA ARG A 195 -29.93 -20.17 -10.82
C ARG A 195 -29.74 -19.30 -9.59
N VAL A 196 -29.72 -17.98 -9.79
CA VAL A 196 -29.64 -16.99 -8.70
C VAL A 196 -30.98 -16.95 -7.97
N GLU A 197 -31.10 -17.77 -6.92
CA GLU A 197 -32.31 -17.95 -6.12
C GLU A 197 -31.92 -18.10 -4.64
N PRO A 198 -32.73 -17.61 -3.67
CA PRO A 198 -32.37 -17.63 -2.24
C PRO A 198 -31.99 -19.02 -1.70
N LYS A 199 -32.65 -20.09 -2.18
CA LYS A 199 -32.34 -21.46 -1.77
C LYS A 199 -30.91 -21.92 -2.09
N ASN A 200 -30.26 -21.26 -3.05
CA ASN A 200 -28.90 -21.58 -3.48
C ASN A 200 -27.84 -20.70 -2.79
N ALA A 201 -28.22 -19.82 -1.86
CA ALA A 201 -27.32 -18.83 -1.24
C ALA A 201 -26.07 -19.48 -0.61
N ILE A 202 -26.25 -20.51 0.22
CA ILE A 202 -25.12 -21.23 0.85
C ILE A 202 -24.20 -21.83 -0.22
N ARG A 203 -24.78 -22.39 -1.30
CA ARG A 203 -24.01 -22.96 -2.39
C ARG A 203 -23.16 -21.91 -3.12
N PHE A 204 -23.70 -20.71 -3.34
CA PHE A 204 -22.94 -19.60 -3.92
C PHE A 204 -21.85 -19.09 -2.99
N ILE A 205 -22.06 -19.07 -1.66
CA ILE A 205 -21.04 -18.71 -0.68
C ILE A 205 -19.87 -19.69 -0.75
N ASP A 206 -20.14 -20.99 -0.76
CA ASP A 206 -19.11 -22.03 -0.81
C ASP A 206 -18.29 -21.95 -2.12
N LEU A 207 -18.98 -21.89 -3.26
CA LEU A 207 -18.33 -21.75 -4.57
C LEU A 207 -17.54 -20.45 -4.68
N GLY A 208 -18.11 -19.33 -4.24
CA GLY A 208 -17.45 -18.02 -4.26
C GLY A 208 -16.17 -18.01 -3.43
N ARG A 209 -16.17 -18.63 -2.24
CA ARG A 209 -14.98 -18.78 -1.39
C ARG A 209 -13.91 -19.64 -2.05
N GLU A 210 -14.28 -20.77 -2.63
CA GLU A 210 -13.35 -21.66 -3.34
C GLU A 210 -12.73 -20.97 -4.55
N ILE A 211 -13.56 -20.35 -5.41
CA ILE A 211 -13.11 -19.62 -6.61
C ILE A 211 -12.19 -18.46 -6.21
N LYS A 212 -12.57 -17.67 -5.19
CA LYS A 212 -11.74 -16.58 -4.66
C LYS A 212 -10.39 -17.11 -4.16
N LYS A 213 -10.37 -18.25 -3.47
CA LYS A 213 -9.13 -18.88 -2.99
C LYS A 213 -8.25 -19.34 -4.16
N VAL A 214 -8.81 -20.03 -5.15
CA VAL A 214 -8.07 -20.49 -6.33
C VAL A 214 -7.50 -19.30 -7.10
N LEU A 215 -8.30 -18.26 -7.36
CA LEU A 215 -7.84 -17.03 -8.00
C LEU A 215 -6.77 -16.31 -7.18
N GLY A 216 -6.93 -16.28 -5.85
CA GLY A 216 -5.93 -15.70 -4.95
C GLY A 216 -4.55 -16.35 -5.11
N THR A 217 -4.47 -17.64 -5.40
CA THR A 217 -3.18 -18.32 -5.65
C THR A 217 -2.55 -17.96 -7.00
N ARG A 218 -3.32 -17.41 -7.93
CA ARG A 218 -2.84 -16.95 -9.25
C ARG A 218 -2.39 -15.49 -9.24
N ALA A 219 -2.73 -14.74 -8.19
CA ALA A 219 -2.25 -13.38 -8.03
C ALA A 219 -0.75 -13.42 -7.72
N HIS A 220 0.07 -13.13 -8.72
CA HIS A 220 1.51 -12.98 -8.55
C HIS A 220 1.81 -11.50 -8.40
N TYR A 221 2.20 -11.09 -7.19
CA TYR A 221 2.56 -9.71 -6.92
C TYR A 221 4.05 -9.50 -7.18
N GLU A 222 4.38 -8.82 -8.27
CA GLU A 222 5.75 -8.39 -8.55
C GLU A 222 6.00 -7.00 -7.92
N TYR A 223 6.97 -6.96 -7.02
CA TYR A 223 7.49 -5.74 -6.44
C TYR A 223 8.90 -5.49 -6.95
N SER A 224 9.11 -4.31 -7.52
CA SER A 224 10.41 -3.86 -8.00
C SER A 224 11.17 -3.09 -6.92
N VAL A 225 12.39 -3.50 -6.62
CA VAL A 225 13.31 -2.85 -5.69
C VAL A 225 14.54 -2.37 -6.44
N LEU A 226 14.88 -1.11 -6.24
CA LEU A 226 16.03 -0.46 -6.86
C LEU A 226 17.22 -0.46 -5.90
N LEU A 227 18.32 -1.11 -6.27
CA LEU A 227 19.57 -1.10 -5.51
C LEU A 227 20.43 0.09 -5.97
N LEU A 228 20.58 1.08 -5.09
CA LEU A 228 21.35 2.31 -5.32
C LEU A 228 22.48 2.44 -4.30
N GLY A 229 23.39 3.37 -4.56
CA GLY A 229 24.59 3.60 -3.75
C GLY A 229 25.81 3.85 -4.62
N LEU A 230 26.89 4.34 -4.01
CA LEU A 230 28.13 4.63 -4.72
C LEU A 230 28.73 3.36 -5.34
N ASP A 231 29.63 3.53 -6.30
CA ASP A 231 30.45 2.44 -6.83
C ASP A 231 31.23 1.74 -5.71
N ASN A 232 31.53 0.45 -5.87
CA ASN A 232 32.21 -0.37 -4.85
C ASN A 232 31.50 -0.54 -3.49
N ALA A 233 30.29 -0.02 -3.31
CA ALA A 233 29.51 -0.20 -2.07
C ALA A 233 29.04 -1.64 -1.83
N GLY A 234 29.08 -2.50 -2.86
CA GLY A 234 28.71 -3.93 -2.77
C GLY A 234 27.28 -4.27 -3.24
N LYS A 235 26.66 -3.42 -4.09
CA LYS A 235 25.30 -3.65 -4.63
C LYS A 235 25.16 -4.95 -5.41
N THR A 236 26.09 -5.23 -6.32
CA THR A 236 26.11 -6.46 -7.12
C THR A 236 26.36 -7.69 -6.26
N THR A 237 27.26 -7.57 -5.29
CA THR A 237 27.53 -8.63 -4.31
C THR A 237 26.28 -8.94 -3.49
N LEU A 238 25.56 -7.90 -3.05
CA LEU A 238 24.28 -8.04 -2.35
C LEU A 238 23.23 -8.74 -3.23
N LEU A 239 23.13 -8.36 -4.51
CA LEU A 239 22.22 -9.02 -5.45
C LEU A 239 22.52 -10.52 -5.58
N GLU A 240 23.79 -10.91 -5.77
CA GLU A 240 24.21 -12.31 -5.85
C GLU A 240 23.95 -13.08 -4.55
N GLN A 241 24.13 -12.42 -3.40
CA GLN A 241 23.88 -13.01 -2.09
C GLN A 241 22.38 -13.22 -1.86
N ILE A 242 21.53 -12.25 -2.23
CA ILE A 242 20.07 -12.42 -2.18
C ILE A 242 19.65 -13.59 -3.08
N LYS A 243 20.18 -13.70 -4.31
CA LYS A 243 19.88 -14.86 -5.18
C LYS A 243 20.17 -16.18 -4.46
N ALA A 244 21.37 -16.34 -3.91
CA ALA A 244 21.77 -17.57 -3.24
C ALA A 244 20.92 -17.94 -2.02
N CYS A 245 20.29 -16.97 -1.36
CA CYS A 245 19.34 -17.22 -0.27
C CYS A 245 18.02 -17.83 -0.76
N TYR A 246 17.61 -17.57 -2.01
CA TYR A 246 16.28 -17.91 -2.53
C TYR A 246 16.29 -18.86 -3.74
N THR A 247 17.44 -19.12 -4.34
CA THR A 247 17.63 -20.12 -5.40
C THR A 247 18.69 -21.15 -5.00
N PRO A 248 18.57 -22.42 -5.43
CA PRO A 248 19.54 -23.47 -5.14
C PRO A 248 20.84 -23.29 -5.97
N SER A 249 21.49 -22.15 -5.78
CA SER A 249 22.71 -21.72 -6.48
C SER A 249 23.67 -21.09 -5.48
N HIS A 250 24.97 -21.35 -5.61
CA HIS A 250 25.98 -20.65 -4.82
C HIS A 250 26.19 -19.22 -5.36
N PRO A 251 26.43 -18.23 -4.49
CA PRO A 251 26.58 -16.85 -4.93
C PRO A 251 27.91 -16.69 -5.67
N ASN A 252 27.90 -16.02 -6.84
CA ASN A 252 29.13 -15.66 -7.53
C ASN A 252 29.66 -14.33 -7.01
N LEU A 253 30.42 -14.38 -5.92
CA LEU A 253 30.91 -13.18 -5.21
C LEU A 253 32.13 -12.51 -5.87
N LYS A 254 32.61 -13.02 -7.02
CA LYS A 254 33.67 -12.36 -7.81
C LYS A 254 33.06 -11.25 -8.67
N THR A 255 32.63 -10.17 -8.04
CA THR A 255 31.95 -9.04 -8.69
C THR A 255 32.90 -7.87 -8.95
N VAL A 256 32.68 -7.16 -10.06
CA VAL A 256 33.30 -5.85 -10.38
C VAL A 256 32.22 -4.76 -10.35
N PRO A 257 32.57 -3.46 -10.26
CA PRO A 257 31.57 -2.39 -10.33
C PRO A 257 30.67 -2.51 -11.58
N THR A 258 29.35 -2.53 -11.38
CA THR A 258 28.38 -2.67 -12.48
C THR A 258 28.48 -1.52 -13.47
N VAL A 259 28.60 -1.87 -14.75
CA VAL A 259 28.44 -0.96 -15.89
C VAL A 259 27.03 -1.16 -16.44
N GLY A 260 26.21 -0.10 -16.43
CA GLY A 260 24.81 -0.17 -16.84
C GLY A 260 23.86 -0.71 -15.76
N GLN A 261 23.11 -1.78 -16.08
CA GLN A 261 22.11 -2.38 -15.18
C GLN A 261 22.13 -3.92 -15.21
N ASN A 262 21.73 -4.54 -14.10
CA ASN A 262 21.38 -5.95 -13.99
C ASN A 262 19.97 -6.09 -13.39
N THR A 263 19.17 -7.03 -13.89
CA THR A 263 17.78 -7.25 -13.44
C THR A 263 17.54 -8.72 -13.14
N VAL A 264 16.95 -9.01 -12.00
CA VAL A 264 16.66 -10.37 -11.53
C VAL A 264 15.29 -10.38 -10.88
N THR A 265 14.47 -11.38 -11.20
CA THR A 265 13.19 -11.60 -10.51
C THR A 265 13.27 -12.91 -9.72
N LEU A 266 13.05 -12.82 -8.40
CA LEU A 266 13.08 -13.94 -7.47
C LEU A 266 11.67 -14.24 -6.96
N ALA A 267 11.29 -15.51 -6.92
CA ALA A 267 10.10 -15.92 -6.19
C ALA A 267 10.47 -16.06 -4.71
N LEU A 268 9.88 -15.25 -3.84
CA LEU A 268 10.10 -15.37 -2.41
C LEU A 268 9.34 -16.60 -1.87
N PRO A 269 9.86 -17.27 -0.83
CA PRO A 269 9.16 -18.34 -0.16
C PRO A 269 7.80 -17.83 0.34
N PRO A 270 6.74 -18.65 0.30
CA PRO A 270 5.37 -18.19 0.56
C PRO A 270 5.25 -17.53 1.94
N PRO A 271 4.63 -16.35 1.98
CA PRO A 271 3.22 -16.32 2.34
C PRO A 271 2.35 -16.38 1.08
N ASN A 272 1.13 -16.88 1.24
CA ASN A 272 0.13 -16.94 0.18
C ASN A 272 -0.60 -15.58 0.14
N PRO A 273 -0.58 -14.82 -0.96
CA PRO A 273 -0.12 -15.17 -2.31
C PRO A 273 1.38 -14.94 -2.58
N PRO A 274 1.96 -15.69 -3.55
CA PRO A 274 3.39 -15.63 -3.88
C PRO A 274 3.85 -14.24 -4.31
N ILE A 275 4.96 -13.79 -3.71
CA ILE A 275 5.59 -12.49 -3.97
C ILE A 275 6.80 -12.69 -4.88
N TYR A 276 6.85 -11.93 -5.97
CA TYR A 276 8.01 -11.84 -6.85
C TYR A 276 8.78 -10.56 -6.54
N LEU A 277 10.05 -10.71 -6.20
CA LEU A 277 10.95 -9.60 -5.92
C LEU A 277 11.82 -9.35 -7.14
N LYS A 278 11.56 -8.27 -7.87
CA LYS A 278 12.36 -7.82 -8.99
C LYS A 278 13.41 -6.83 -8.51
N LEU A 279 14.69 -7.21 -8.59
CA LEU A 279 15.81 -6.41 -8.13
C LEU A 279 16.51 -5.77 -9.35
N TRP A 280 16.64 -4.45 -9.30
CA TRP A 280 17.45 -3.68 -10.26
C TRP A 280 18.76 -3.25 -9.60
N ASP A 281 19.88 -3.84 -10.03
CA ASP A 281 21.23 -3.37 -9.66
C ASP A 281 21.72 -2.40 -10.73
N VAL A 282 21.80 -1.12 -10.38
CA VAL A 282 22.20 -0.05 -11.30
C VAL A 282 23.58 0.47 -10.93
N GLY A 283 24.40 0.76 -11.95
CA GLY A 283 25.77 1.25 -11.76
C GLY A 283 25.86 2.46 -10.82
N GLY A 284 26.83 2.40 -9.89
CA GLY A 284 27.06 3.43 -8.86
C GLY A 284 28.04 4.53 -9.25
N GLN A 285 28.72 4.37 -10.38
CA GLN A 285 29.72 5.32 -10.87
C GLN A 285 29.05 6.64 -11.22
N HIS A 286 29.73 7.76 -10.96
CA HIS A 286 29.17 9.09 -11.15
C HIS A 286 28.54 9.30 -12.55
N SER A 287 29.21 8.82 -13.61
CA SER A 287 28.74 8.89 -15.00
C SER A 287 27.44 8.11 -15.28
N LEU A 288 27.09 7.13 -14.45
CA LEU A 288 25.90 6.28 -14.63
C LEU A 288 24.72 6.68 -13.74
N ARG A 289 24.93 7.54 -12.74
CA ARG A 289 23.86 7.94 -11.79
C ARG A 289 22.71 8.68 -12.46
N GLY A 290 22.96 9.32 -13.60
CA GLY A 290 21.92 9.96 -14.42
C GLY A 290 20.84 8.99 -14.91
N LEU A 291 21.11 7.68 -14.93
CA LEU A 291 20.13 6.66 -15.33
C LEU A 291 19.14 6.31 -14.21
N TRP A 292 19.43 6.64 -12.95
CA TRP A 292 18.63 6.18 -11.81
C TRP A 292 17.19 6.71 -11.84
N THR A 293 17.01 7.95 -12.30
CA THR A 293 15.69 8.59 -12.42
C THR A 293 14.74 7.80 -13.31
N SER A 294 15.24 7.11 -14.34
CA SER A 294 14.43 6.27 -15.23
C SER A 294 13.76 5.08 -14.54
N TYR A 295 14.14 4.76 -13.30
CA TYR A 295 13.58 3.64 -12.54
C TYR A 295 12.68 4.06 -11.38
N TYR A 296 12.66 5.35 -11.00
CA TYR A 296 11.97 5.80 -9.78
C TYR A 296 10.45 5.59 -9.84
N SER A 297 9.83 5.90 -10.98
CA SER A 297 8.39 5.70 -11.18
C SER A 297 7.97 4.24 -11.00
N ALA A 298 8.82 3.29 -11.39
CA ALA A 298 8.54 1.85 -11.33
C ALA A 298 9.04 1.16 -10.04
N ALA A 299 9.74 1.89 -9.16
CA ALA A 299 10.28 1.35 -7.91
C ALA A 299 9.20 1.32 -6.80
N HIS A 300 9.09 0.17 -6.14
CA HIS A 300 8.22 -0.04 -4.99
C HIS A 300 8.98 0.14 -3.66
N ALA A 301 10.30 -0.04 -3.68
CA ALA A 301 11.23 0.31 -2.61
C ALA A 301 12.62 0.61 -3.18
N ILE A 302 13.43 1.35 -2.41
CA ILE A 302 14.84 1.62 -2.74
C ILE A 302 15.71 1.04 -1.63
N VAL A 303 16.77 0.32 -2.00
CA VAL A 303 17.84 -0.09 -1.09
C VAL A 303 19.06 0.77 -1.40
N PHE A 304 19.45 1.62 -0.47
CA PHE A 304 20.68 2.39 -0.56
C PHE A 304 21.81 1.66 0.16
N VAL A 305 22.73 1.08 -0.60
CA VAL A 305 23.89 0.34 -0.07
C VAL A 305 25.01 1.32 0.20
N LEU A 306 25.39 1.44 1.48
CA LEU A 306 26.47 2.27 1.95
C LEU A 306 27.67 1.39 2.31
N ASP A 307 28.87 1.75 1.84
CA ASP A 307 30.10 1.15 2.30
C ASP A 307 30.45 1.69 3.69
N SER A 308 30.29 0.87 4.73
CA SER A 308 30.54 1.32 6.10
C SER A 308 32.03 1.42 6.44
N SER A 309 32.93 0.91 5.59
CA SER A 309 34.38 1.00 5.79
C SER A 309 35.01 2.19 5.08
N ASP A 310 34.24 2.89 4.24
CA ASP A 310 34.76 3.93 3.35
C ASP A 310 34.19 5.32 3.71
N VAL A 311 34.70 5.86 4.82
CA VAL A 311 34.31 7.16 5.34
C VAL A 311 35.12 8.34 4.79
N GLY A 312 36.26 8.08 4.11
CA GLY A 312 37.19 9.11 3.66
C GLY A 312 37.95 9.79 4.82
N ASN A 313 38.55 10.95 4.53
CA ASN A 313 39.33 11.77 5.49
C ASN A 313 38.47 12.62 6.42
N ALA A 314 37.14 12.56 6.31
CA ALA A 314 36.24 13.30 7.19
C ALA A 314 36.43 12.78 8.62
N THR A 315 37.05 13.60 9.47
CA THR A 315 37.11 13.27 10.89
C THR A 315 35.67 13.28 11.38
N LEU A 316 35.21 12.21 12.04
CA LEU A 316 33.80 12.08 12.48
C LEU A 316 33.31 13.27 13.35
N SER A 317 34.23 14.10 13.87
CA SER A 317 33.98 15.36 14.57
C SER A 317 33.57 16.55 13.67
N GLU A 318 33.90 16.53 12.38
CA GLU A 318 33.63 17.63 11.42
C GLU A 318 32.25 17.50 10.75
N LEU A 319 31.54 16.40 10.99
CA LEU A 319 30.16 16.18 10.52
C LEU A 319 29.15 17.19 11.10
N GLY A 320 29.56 18.08 12.02
CA GLY A 320 28.70 19.03 12.73
C GLY A 320 28.74 20.48 12.25
N GLU A 321 29.76 20.92 11.52
CA GLU A 321 29.94 22.34 11.17
C GLU A 321 29.90 22.53 9.66
N GLY A 322 28.85 23.20 9.19
CA GLY A 322 28.61 23.46 7.77
C GLY A 322 29.69 24.35 7.17
N GLY A 323 30.68 23.74 6.54
CA GLY A 323 31.68 24.43 5.73
C GLY A 323 32.80 23.48 5.33
N VAL A 324 32.63 22.75 4.21
CA VAL A 324 33.71 21.93 3.65
C VAL A 324 33.92 22.32 2.19
N ASN A 325 35.17 22.60 1.83
CA ASN A 325 35.60 22.81 0.44
C ASN A 325 35.38 21.51 -0.37
N ALA A 326 34.98 21.65 -1.64
CA ALA A 326 34.67 20.51 -2.52
C ALA A 326 35.85 19.54 -2.77
N GLU A 327 37.08 19.95 -2.45
CA GLU A 327 38.31 19.15 -2.63
C GLU A 327 38.59 18.17 -1.47
N GLU A 328 37.88 18.27 -0.34
CA GLU A 328 38.03 17.40 0.85
C GLU A 328 36.76 16.56 1.15
N MET A 329 35.84 16.41 0.18
CA MET A 329 34.65 15.60 0.39
C MET A 329 34.98 14.11 0.50
N GLY A 330 34.77 13.53 1.69
CA GLY A 330 34.83 12.10 1.91
C GLY A 330 33.71 11.36 1.17
N ARG A 331 33.88 10.05 0.95
CA ARG A 331 32.86 9.22 0.28
C ARG A 331 31.54 9.16 1.03
N LEU A 332 31.57 9.33 2.35
CA LEU A 332 30.34 9.41 3.15
C LEU A 332 29.52 10.67 2.83
N ASP A 333 30.18 11.81 2.63
CA ASP A 333 29.51 13.05 2.21
C ASP A 333 28.99 12.99 0.78
N GLU A 334 29.74 12.34 -0.12
CA GLU A 334 29.24 12.05 -1.47
C GLU A 334 27.98 11.17 -1.40
N ALA A 335 27.99 10.10 -0.59
CA ALA A 335 26.83 9.25 -0.39
C ALA A 335 25.64 10.03 0.19
N ARG A 336 25.91 11.04 1.02
CA ARG A 336 24.90 11.90 1.65
C ARG A 336 24.19 12.75 0.60
N LEU A 337 24.95 13.48 -0.20
CA LEU A 337 24.41 14.30 -1.29
C LEU A 337 23.64 13.46 -2.30
N VAL A 338 24.14 12.26 -2.60
CA VAL A 338 23.45 11.34 -3.49
C VAL A 338 22.13 10.88 -2.89
N LEU A 339 22.09 10.49 -1.61
CA LEU A 339 20.85 10.10 -0.95
C LEU A 339 19.85 11.26 -0.85
N GLU A 340 20.31 12.47 -0.55
CA GLU A 340 19.49 13.70 -0.59
C GLU A 340 18.93 13.97 -1.98
N SER A 341 19.70 13.72 -3.04
CA SER A 341 19.22 13.88 -4.42
C SER A 341 18.11 12.88 -4.77
N ILE A 342 18.20 11.65 -4.25
CA ILE A 342 17.14 10.64 -4.37
C ILE A 342 15.89 11.13 -3.63
N LEU A 343 16.04 11.56 -2.37
CA LEU A 343 14.91 12.01 -1.52
C LEU A 343 14.16 13.22 -2.10
N GLY A 344 14.90 14.16 -2.70
CA GLY A 344 14.35 15.37 -3.30
C GLY A 344 13.65 15.16 -4.64
N ASN A 345 13.69 13.95 -5.21
CA ASN A 345 12.98 13.64 -6.44
C ASN A 345 11.52 13.23 -6.13
N GLU A 346 10.56 13.92 -6.75
CA GLU A 346 9.12 13.71 -6.54
C GLU A 346 8.66 12.28 -6.86
N GLU A 347 9.26 11.61 -7.85
CA GLU A 347 8.93 10.23 -8.22
C GLU A 347 9.32 9.22 -7.14
N THR A 348 10.13 9.60 -6.15
CA THR A 348 10.45 8.76 -4.98
C THR A 348 9.56 9.03 -3.78
N SER A 349 8.59 9.97 -3.90
CA SER A 349 7.66 10.29 -2.83
C SER A 349 6.87 9.04 -2.41
N GLY A 350 6.81 8.81 -1.09
CA GLY A 350 6.15 7.65 -0.48
C GLY A 350 6.85 6.30 -0.71
N VAL A 351 7.98 6.25 -1.42
CA VAL A 351 8.74 5.01 -1.64
C VAL A 351 9.56 4.67 -0.37
N PRO A 352 9.41 3.48 0.23
CA PRO A 352 10.21 3.06 1.38
C PRO A 352 11.70 2.97 1.02
N ILE A 353 12.56 3.41 1.92
CA ILE A 353 14.02 3.42 1.72
C ILE A 353 14.72 2.62 2.82
N LEU A 354 15.40 1.54 2.43
CA LEU A 354 16.28 0.78 3.29
C LEU A 354 17.72 1.23 3.07
N VAL A 355 18.37 1.75 4.11
CA VAL A 355 19.82 1.99 4.08
C VAL A 355 20.53 0.76 4.64
N LEU A 356 21.35 0.11 3.83
CA LEU A 356 22.19 -1.00 4.27
C LEU A 356 23.60 -0.49 4.56
N ALA A 357 23.97 -0.51 5.83
CA ALA A 357 25.35 -0.34 6.26
C ALA A 357 26.10 -1.63 5.91
N ASN A 358 26.70 -1.67 4.71
CA ASN A 358 27.38 -2.85 4.19
C ASN A 358 28.84 -2.93 4.65
N LYS A 359 29.46 -4.12 4.52
CA LYS A 359 30.84 -4.43 4.95
C LYS A 359 31.05 -4.41 6.46
N GLN A 360 30.00 -4.73 7.23
CA GLN A 360 30.08 -4.87 8.69
C GLN A 360 30.90 -6.08 9.15
N ASP A 361 31.39 -6.91 8.22
CA ASP A 361 32.39 -7.95 8.47
C ASP A 361 33.81 -7.42 8.66
N ARG A 362 34.09 -6.15 8.33
CA ARG A 362 35.41 -5.54 8.51
C ARG A 362 35.56 -4.91 9.88
N GLU A 363 36.76 -4.98 10.45
CA GLU A 363 37.08 -4.35 11.74
C GLU A 363 37.07 -2.82 11.70
N ASP A 364 37.36 -2.23 10.54
CA ASP A 364 37.39 -0.78 10.30
C ASP A 364 36.02 -0.21 9.88
N CYS A 365 34.94 -0.98 10.02
CA CYS A 365 33.61 -0.50 9.68
C CYS A 365 33.06 0.49 10.71
N VAL A 366 32.23 1.42 10.26
CA VAL A 366 31.46 2.31 11.12
C VAL A 366 30.27 1.57 11.72
N GLU A 367 30.08 1.75 13.03
CA GLU A 367 28.91 1.24 13.75
C GLU A 367 27.60 1.78 13.17
N VAL A 368 26.60 0.90 13.01
CA VAL A 368 25.28 1.23 12.47
C VAL A 368 24.62 2.41 13.20
N VAL A 369 24.79 2.51 14.53
CA VAL A 369 24.24 3.60 15.34
C VAL A 369 24.77 4.96 14.86
N ARG A 370 26.07 5.04 14.55
CA ARG A 370 26.70 6.27 14.05
C ARG A 370 26.22 6.62 12.65
N ILE A 371 26.05 5.63 11.77
CA ILE A 371 25.46 5.86 10.44
C ILE A 371 24.01 6.37 10.58
N LYS A 372 23.24 5.80 11.50
CA LYS A 372 21.87 6.21 11.75
C LYS A 372 21.78 7.65 12.26
N GLU A 373 22.54 8.00 13.29
CA GLU A 373 22.48 9.31 13.94
C GLU A 373 23.22 10.41 13.16
N GLY A 374 24.39 10.09 12.62
CA GLY A 374 25.28 11.05 11.97
C GLY A 374 24.98 11.29 10.49
N PHE A 375 24.41 10.31 9.78
CA PHE A 375 24.16 10.37 8.34
C PHE A 375 22.66 10.32 8.02
N VAL A 376 21.98 9.21 8.34
CA VAL A 376 20.58 9.00 7.92
C VAL A 376 19.65 10.02 8.56
N ARG A 377 19.78 10.25 9.87
CA ARG A 377 18.92 11.21 10.58
C ARG A 377 18.99 12.61 9.96
N LYS A 378 20.18 13.11 9.63
CA LYS A 378 20.35 14.43 9.02
C LYS A 378 19.75 14.52 7.62
N VAL A 379 19.89 13.46 6.82
CA VAL A 379 19.35 13.41 5.46
C VAL A 379 17.82 13.36 5.47
N PHE A 380 17.22 12.65 6.42
CA PHE A 380 15.77 12.49 6.52
C PHE A 380 15.08 13.60 7.35
N GLU A 381 15.76 14.26 8.29
CA GLU A 381 15.24 15.41 9.07
C GLU A 381 15.59 16.78 8.45
N GLY A 382 16.46 16.82 7.43
CA GLY A 382 16.86 18.05 6.75
C GLY A 382 15.77 18.62 5.81
N GLU A 383 16.03 19.80 5.24
CA GLU A 383 15.07 20.54 4.38
C GLU A 383 14.55 19.74 3.17
N LYS A 384 15.30 18.72 2.71
CA LYS A 384 14.93 17.83 1.59
C LYS A 384 14.24 16.53 2.02
N GLY A 385 14.06 16.29 3.32
CA GLY A 385 13.40 15.12 3.90
C GLY A 385 11.87 15.19 3.93
N GLY A 386 11.26 16.20 3.29
CA GLY A 386 9.89 16.65 3.53
C GLY A 386 8.74 15.66 3.29
N ASN A 387 8.97 14.49 2.69
CA ASN A 387 7.91 13.52 2.44
C ASN A 387 8.02 12.32 3.40
N VAL A 388 7.02 12.17 4.27
CA VAL A 388 6.86 11.05 5.20
C VAL A 388 6.96 9.73 4.43
N ARG A 389 8.01 8.97 4.68
CA ARG A 389 8.23 7.65 4.08
C ARG A 389 8.86 6.72 5.12
N ASP A 390 8.56 5.42 5.00
CA ASP A 390 9.16 4.42 5.87
C ASP A 390 10.66 4.30 5.55
N SER A 391 11.53 4.45 6.55
CA SER A 391 12.96 4.24 6.41
C SER A 391 13.55 3.43 7.56
N ARG A 392 14.64 2.70 7.28
CA ARG A 392 15.40 1.95 8.29
C ARG A 392 16.86 1.85 7.90
N VAL A 393 17.73 1.72 8.89
CA VAL A 393 19.15 1.38 8.72
C VAL A 393 19.37 -0.01 9.29
N LEU A 394 19.97 -0.91 8.51
CA LEU A 394 20.33 -2.26 8.95
C LEU A 394 21.82 -2.56 8.69
N PRO A 395 22.49 -3.29 9.60
CA PRO A 395 23.80 -3.86 9.31
C PRO A 395 23.69 -4.92 8.21
N CYS A 396 24.69 -4.99 7.34
CA CYS A 396 24.79 -6.02 6.33
C CYS A 396 26.25 -6.36 6.04
N SER A 397 26.50 -7.62 5.71
CA SER A 397 27.71 -8.05 5.02
C SER A 397 27.28 -8.82 3.77
N ALA A 398 27.32 -8.15 2.62
CA ALA A 398 27.02 -8.78 1.34
C ALA A 398 27.98 -9.93 1.00
N LEU A 399 29.19 -9.93 1.57
CA LEU A 399 30.19 -10.98 1.39
C LEU A 399 29.83 -12.27 2.16
N THR A 400 29.37 -12.13 3.40
CA THR A 400 29.05 -13.30 4.27
C THR A 400 27.58 -13.70 4.23
N GLY A 401 26.69 -12.81 3.76
CA GLY A 401 25.23 -12.98 3.82
C GLY A 401 24.59 -12.53 5.13
N THR A 402 25.38 -12.09 6.11
CA THR A 402 24.85 -11.59 7.39
C THR A 402 23.95 -10.37 7.16
N GLY A 403 22.72 -10.40 7.69
CA GLY A 403 21.74 -9.31 7.58
C GLY A 403 20.90 -9.29 6.30
N VAL A 404 21.20 -10.14 5.30
CA VAL A 404 20.50 -10.14 4.00
C VAL A 404 19.03 -10.58 4.13
N ASN A 405 18.74 -11.59 4.94
CA ASN A 405 17.35 -12.05 5.15
C ASN A 405 16.51 -10.98 5.86
N GLU A 406 17.02 -10.36 6.91
CA GLU A 406 16.33 -9.27 7.63
C GLU A 406 16.03 -8.09 6.69
N ALA A 407 16.97 -7.76 5.80
CA ALA A 407 16.77 -6.73 4.78
C ALA A 407 15.59 -7.07 3.85
N VAL A 408 15.53 -8.30 3.34
CA VAL A 408 14.44 -8.74 2.46
C VAL A 408 13.10 -8.80 3.20
N GLU A 409 13.07 -9.30 4.43
CA GLU A 409 11.86 -9.31 5.27
C GLU A 409 11.31 -7.90 5.52
N TRP A 410 12.20 -6.94 5.80
CA TRP A 410 11.81 -5.54 5.95
C TRP A 410 11.21 -4.97 4.65
N LEU A 411 11.87 -5.21 3.52
CA LEU A 411 11.40 -4.74 2.21
C LEU A 411 9.99 -5.28 1.91
N VAL A 412 9.79 -6.59 2.05
CA VAL A 412 8.49 -7.24 1.79
C VAL A 412 7.41 -6.63 2.67
N THR A 413 7.66 -6.53 3.98
CA THR A 413 6.70 -5.97 4.94
C THR A 413 6.30 -4.54 4.56
N ARG A 414 7.27 -3.70 4.19
CA ARG A 414 7.02 -2.29 3.83
C ARG A 414 6.32 -2.14 2.49
N MET A 415 6.71 -2.90 1.48
CA MET A 415 6.06 -2.85 0.17
C MET A 415 4.63 -3.38 0.21
N MET A 416 4.38 -4.48 0.92
CA MET A 416 3.01 -4.97 1.17
C MET A 416 2.18 -3.95 1.93
N GLY A 417 2.78 -3.31 2.93
CA GLY A 417 2.17 -2.22 3.67
C GLY A 417 1.97 -0.96 2.85
N ASN A 418 2.64 -0.79 1.70
CA ASN A 418 2.57 0.39 0.83
C ASN A 418 1.81 0.16 -0.48
N LYS A 419 1.19 -1.01 -0.66
CA LYS A 419 0.53 -1.45 -1.91
C LYS A 419 -0.58 -0.53 -2.43
N GLU A 420 -1.16 0.33 -1.59
CA GLU A 420 -2.21 1.26 -2.01
C GLU A 420 -1.59 2.52 -2.66
N LEU A 421 -0.44 2.98 -2.17
CA LEU A 421 0.31 4.12 -2.72
C LEU A 421 1.19 3.69 -3.91
N ARG A 422 1.75 2.48 -3.85
CA ARG A 422 2.58 1.86 -4.90
C ARG A 422 2.09 0.42 -5.15
N PRO A 423 1.06 0.23 -5.99
CA PRO A 423 0.51 -1.08 -6.24
C PRO A 423 1.53 -1.99 -6.94
N PRO A 424 1.67 -3.26 -6.50
CA PRO A 424 2.51 -4.23 -7.18
C PRO A 424 2.04 -4.44 -8.62
N VAL A 425 2.98 -4.82 -9.48
CA VAL A 425 2.66 -5.28 -10.84
C VAL A 425 2.05 -6.67 -10.71
N MET A 426 0.81 -6.82 -11.18
CA MET A 426 0.16 -8.11 -11.29
C MET A 426 0.79 -8.89 -12.45
N ARG A 427 1.29 -10.08 -12.17
CA ARG A 427 1.88 -10.98 -13.18
C ARG A 427 0.97 -12.16 -13.52
#